data_AF-A0A8T7DDR9-F1
#
_entry.id   AF-A0A8T7DDR9-F1
#
_cell.length_a   1.000
_cell.length_b   1.000
_cell.length_c   1.000
_cell.angle_alpha   90.00
_cell.angle_beta   90.00
_cell.angle_gamma   90.00
#
_symmetry.space_group_name_H-M   'P 1'
#
loop_
_entity.id
_entity.type
_entity.pdbx_description
1 polymer ?
#
loop_
_entity_poly.entity_id
_entity_poly.type
_entity_poly.pdbx_seq_one_letter_code
_entity_poly.pdbx_strand_id
1 'polypeptide(L)' 'ARPYKKAWSTEDAIALLEKETGEHFDPGLVPKFIDALPMILAIQTKYQETDIN' A
#
# COMPACT_ATOMS: atom_id res chain seq x y z
N ALA A 1 0.83 -0.68 -18.76
CA ALA A 1 1.95 -0.47 -17.81
C ALA A 1 2.57 0.91 -18.02
N ARG A 2 2.76 1.73 -16.97
CA ARG A 2 3.42 3.05 -17.12
C ARG A 2 4.95 2.89 -17.07
N PRO A 3 5.70 3.24 -18.13
CA PRO A 3 7.10 2.83 -18.33
C PRO A 3 8.16 3.47 -17.41
N TYR A 4 7.81 4.39 -16.51
CA TYR A 4 8.80 5.17 -15.74
C TYR A 4 8.58 5.21 -14.23
N LYS A 5 7.44 4.74 -13.72
CA LYS A 5 7.24 4.60 -12.28
C LYS A 5 7.59 3.16 -11.93
N LYS A 6 8.77 2.95 -11.33
CA LYS A 6 9.00 1.74 -10.53
C LYS A 6 7.77 1.57 -9.64
N ALA A 7 7.14 0.39 -9.69
CA ALA A 7 6.08 0.06 -8.77
C ALA A 7 6.61 0.41 -7.38
N TRP A 8 5.90 1.29 -6.70
CA TRP A 8 6.31 1.75 -5.38
C TRP A 8 6.47 0.50 -4.51
N SER A 9 7.65 0.29 -3.93
CA SER A 9 7.88 -0.86 -3.06
C SER A 9 6.94 -0.72 -1.86
N THR A 10 6.37 -1.84 -1.40
CA THR A 10 5.50 -1.84 -0.21
C THR A 10 6.19 -1.16 0.98
N GLU A 11 7.51 -1.36 1.12
CA GLU A 11 8.35 -0.74 2.15
C GLU A 11 8.37 0.80 2.08
N ASP A 12 8.55 1.37 0.89
CA ASP A 12 8.55 2.83 0.70
C ASP A 12 7.15 3.43 0.96
N ALA A 13 6.09 2.69 0.65
CA ALA A 13 4.71 3.10 0.95
C ALA A 13 4.43 3.08 2.46
N ILE A 14 4.91 2.04 3.17
CA ILE A 14 4.86 1.98 4.65
C ILE A 14 5.62 3.15 5.26
N ALA A 15 6.86 3.37 4.82
CA ALA A 15 7.71 4.43 5.34
C ALA A 15 7.08 5.82 5.17
N LEU A 16 6.37 6.06 4.05
CA LEU A 16 5.62 7.30 3.88
C LEU A 16 4.43 7.40 4.84
N LEU A 17 3.65 6.33 5.00
CA LEU A 17 2.52 6.30 5.93
C LEU A 17 2.99 6.59 7.35
N GLU A 18 4.08 5.96 7.79
CA GLU A 18 4.69 6.22 9.09
C GLU A 18 5.19 7.66 9.22
N LYS A 19 5.83 8.21 8.17
CA LYS A 19 6.32 9.59 8.17
C LYS A 19 5.21 10.63 8.26
N GLU A 20 4.07 10.38 7.61
CA GLU A 20 2.93 11.30 7.54
C GLU A 20 1.89 11.01 8.64
N THR A 21 2.23 10.11 9.58
CA THR A 21 1.38 9.73 10.72
C THR A 21 1.25 10.90 11.70
N GLY A 22 0.02 11.25 12.04
CA GLY A 22 -0.29 12.37 12.95
C GLY A 22 -0.52 13.71 12.26
N GLU A 23 -0.18 13.84 10.97
CA GLU A 23 -0.51 15.01 10.14
C GLU A 23 -1.60 14.70 9.13
N HIS A 24 -1.32 13.78 8.19
CA HIS A 24 -2.26 13.39 7.14
C HIS A 24 -3.02 12.10 7.45
N PHE A 25 -2.44 11.25 8.29
CA PHE A 25 -3.03 9.96 8.68
C PHE A 25 -3.23 9.86 10.18
N ASP A 26 -4.29 9.19 10.61
CA ASP A 26 -4.57 8.98 12.02
C ASP A 26 -3.53 8.05 12.66
N PRO A 27 -2.87 8.47 13.77
CA PRO A 27 -1.81 7.69 14.41
C PRO A 27 -2.29 6.39 15.05
N GLY A 28 -3.58 6.25 15.33
CA GLY A 28 -4.18 4.99 15.75
C GLY A 28 -4.49 4.05 14.58
N LEU A 29 -4.63 4.57 13.35
CA LEU A 29 -5.03 3.80 12.18
C LEU A 29 -3.84 3.30 11.37
N VAL A 30 -2.76 4.07 11.24
CA VAL A 30 -1.54 3.66 10.51
C VAL A 30 -0.98 2.30 10.98
N PRO A 31 -0.77 2.04 12.29
CA PRO A 31 -0.28 0.73 12.73
C PRO A 31 -1.26 -0.41 12.43
N LYS A 32 -2.58 -0.16 12.50
CA LYS A 32 -3.60 -1.17 12.15
C LYS A 32 -3.60 -1.45 10.65
N PHE A 33 -3.36 -0.43 9.82
CA PHE A 33 -3.23 -0.59 8.39
C PHE A 33 -2.00 -1.42 8.03
N ILE A 34 -0.87 -1.15 8.70
CA ILE A 34 0.38 -1.92 8.53
C ILE A 34 0.16 -3.39 8.92
N ASP A 35 -0.51 -3.66 10.04
CA ASP A 35 -0.86 -5.03 10.47
C ASP A 35 -1.77 -5.75 9.45
N ALA A 36 -2.66 -5.02 8.79
CA ALA A 36 -3.54 -5.54 7.74
C ALA A 36 -2.89 -5.64 6.35
N LEU A 37 -1.68 -5.10 6.13
CA LEU A 37 -0.99 -5.14 4.83
C LEU A 37 -0.90 -6.52 4.18
N PRO A 38 -0.55 -7.62 4.87
CA PRO A 38 -0.52 -8.94 4.23
C PRO A 38 -1.89 -9.34 3.65
N MET A 39 -2.99 -8.99 4.33
CA MET A 39 -4.34 -9.24 3.82
C MET A 39 -4.66 -8.32 2.64
N ILE A 40 -4.28 -7.05 2.70
CA ILE A 40 -4.48 -6.07 1.63
C ILE A 40 -3.71 -6.49 0.37
N LEU A 41 -2.47 -6.95 0.51
CA LEU A 41 -1.66 -7.48 -0.59
C LEU A 41 -2.27 -8.75 -1.17
N ALA A 42 -2.76 -9.68 -0.34
CA ALA A 42 -3.45 -10.87 -0.82
C ALA A 42 -4.71 -10.53 -1.64
N ILE A 43 -5.47 -9.51 -1.21
CA ILE A 43 -6.62 -8.98 -1.96
C ILE A 43 -6.13 -8.30 -3.24
N GLN A 44 -5.11 -7.44 -3.19
CA GLN A 44 -4.54 -6.78 -4.35
C GLN A 44 -4.06 -7.79 -5.41
N THR A 45 -3.42 -8.88 -5.00
CA THR A 45 -3.00 -9.96 -5.92
C THR A 45 -4.21 -10.75 -6.44
N LYS A 46 -5.21 -11.01 -5.59
CA LYS A 46 -6.43 -11.73 -5.97
C LYS A 46 -7.30 -10.96 -6.97
N TYR A 47 -7.32 -9.63 -6.86
CA TYR A 47 -8.07 -8.71 -7.71
C TYR A 47 -7.16 -7.88 -8.63
N GLN A 48 -5.91 -8.30 -8.82
CA GLN A 48 -5.09 -7.79 -9.91
C GLN A 48 -5.81 -8.26 -11.17
N GLU A 49 -6.65 -7.37 -11.71
CA GLU A 49 -7.43 -7.65 -12.91
C GLU A 49 -6.45 -8.18 -13.95
N THR A 50 -6.65 -9.45 -14.32
CA THR A 50 -6.18 -9.91 -15.60
C THR A 50 -6.97 -9.05 -16.57
N ASP A 51 -6.30 -8.07 -17.16
CA ASP A 51 -6.75 -7.35 -18.34
C ASP A 51 -7.08 -8.44 -19.37
N ILE A 52 -8.32 -8.91 -19.36
CA ILE A 52 -8.88 -9.75 -20.40
C ILE A 52 -9.15 -8.80 -21.55
N ASN A 53 -8.12 -8.70 -22.39
CA ASN A 53 -8.09 -8.05 -23.68
C ASN A 53 -9.38 -8.25 -24.51
#